data_AF-B4NVY4-F1
#
_entry.id   AF-B4NVY4-F1
#
_cell.length_a   1.000
_cell.length_b   1.000
_cell.length_c   1.000
_cell.angle_alpha   90.00
_cell.angle_beta   90.00
_cell.angle_gamma   90.00
#
_symmetry.space_group_name_H-M   'P 1'
#
loop_
_entity.id
_entity.type
_entity.pdbx_description
1 polymer ?
#
loop_
_entity_poly.entity_id
_entity_poly.type
_entity_poly.pdbx_seq_one_letter_code
_entity_poly.pdbx_strand_id
1 'polypeptide(L)'
;MDVKMGKRTWDPESSPNKRKLEEAKYVMCKQKLGLCLPGFQVYLPKEEHTQETTILRHGKDYGKSLNVEGFKQTMALYFNASTSDSKSRRAGCELLLKEVLRQLQEILAWFQRQRLLHFYASSLLICYDYSRLADPPKSQSLINGYHQNEDDPASWVRVKMIDFAHVYPAEHGLPDENYMFGLQSLIEVVQSILHR
;
A
#
# COMPACT_ATOMS: atom_id res chain seq x y z
N MET A 1 5.21 1.98 4.06
CA MET A 1 5.52 1.91 2.62
C MET A 1 4.82 3.02 1.90
N ASP A 2 5.54 3.75 1.04
CA ASP A 2 4.99 4.75 0.14
C ASP A 2 4.76 4.11 -1.23
N VAL A 3 3.52 4.18 -1.75
CA VAL A 3 3.16 3.72 -3.08
C VAL A 3 2.54 4.87 -3.87
N LYS A 4 3.25 5.33 -4.90
CA LYS A 4 2.79 6.41 -5.78
C LYS A 4 1.85 5.88 -6.84
N MET A 5 0.75 6.61 -7.04
CA MET A 5 -0.38 6.19 -7.87
C MET A 5 -0.34 6.84 -9.26
N GLY A 6 -0.78 6.06 -10.25
CA GLY A 6 -1.02 6.50 -11.61
C GLY A 6 0.00 6.03 -12.63
N LYS A 7 -0.47 5.78 -13.87
CA LYS A 7 0.38 5.59 -15.06
C LYS A 7 1.10 6.88 -15.43
N ARG A 8 0.46 8.01 -15.15
CA ARG A 8 0.96 9.36 -15.32
C ARG A 8 1.32 9.95 -13.95
N THR A 9 2.59 10.34 -13.81
CA THR A 9 3.14 10.92 -12.57
C THR A 9 3.58 12.38 -12.74
N TRP A 10 3.13 13.04 -13.81
CA TRP A 10 3.34 14.46 -14.06
C TRP A 10 1.99 15.16 -14.19
N ASP A 11 1.92 16.39 -13.69
CA ASP A 11 0.72 17.22 -13.72
C ASP A 11 0.43 17.83 -15.12
N PRO A 12 -0.73 18.49 -15.33
CA PRO A 12 -1.07 19.18 -16.58
C PRO A 12 -0.09 20.30 -16.97
N GLU A 13 0.47 21.00 -16.00
CA GLU A 13 1.35 22.15 -16.21
C GLU A 13 2.83 21.77 -16.40
N SER A 14 3.16 20.48 -16.31
CA SER A 14 4.54 19.99 -16.38
C SER A 14 5.16 20.25 -17.75
N SER A 15 6.38 20.82 -17.76
CA SER A 15 7.14 21.05 -18.99
C SER A 15 7.46 19.76 -19.73
N PRO A 16 7.62 19.78 -21.08
CA PRO A 16 7.94 18.59 -21.86
C PRO A 16 9.15 17.80 -21.33
N ASN A 17 10.18 18.51 -20.84
CA ASN A 17 11.37 17.89 -20.25
C ASN A 17 11.05 17.18 -18.92
N LYS A 18 10.24 17.79 -18.05
CA LYS A 18 9.78 17.16 -16.79
C LYS A 18 8.96 15.91 -17.08
N ARG A 19 8.04 15.98 -18.07
CA ARG A 19 7.22 14.84 -18.50
C ARG A 19 8.09 13.67 -18.96
N LYS A 20 9.03 13.91 -19.89
CA LYS A 20 9.96 12.89 -20.39
C LYS A 20 10.79 12.24 -19.27
N LEU A 21 11.25 13.04 -18.31
CA LEU A 21 12.01 12.54 -17.16
C LEU A 21 11.16 11.66 -16.23
N GLU A 22 9.92 12.04 -15.96
CA GLU A 22 8.99 11.24 -15.15
C GLU A 22 8.56 9.97 -15.88
N GLU A 23 8.34 10.03 -17.20
CA GLU A 23 8.02 8.89 -18.05
C GLU A 23 9.11 7.81 -18.00
N ALA A 24 10.38 8.20 -17.98
CA ALA A 24 11.52 7.30 -17.92
C ALA A 24 11.71 6.57 -16.57
N LYS A 25 10.97 6.96 -15.51
CA LYS A 25 11.07 6.31 -14.18
C LYS A 25 10.03 5.20 -14.02
N TYR A 26 10.41 4.12 -13.31
CA TYR A 26 9.48 3.03 -12.92
C TYR A 26 8.72 2.40 -14.11
N VAL A 27 9.29 2.39 -15.31
CA VAL A 27 8.58 2.18 -16.59
C VAL A 27 7.66 0.95 -16.55
N MET A 28 8.18 -0.21 -16.16
CA MET A 28 7.42 -1.47 -16.17
C MET A 28 6.23 -1.45 -15.21
N CYS A 29 6.46 -1.10 -13.94
CA CYS A 29 5.40 -1.07 -12.92
C CYS A 29 4.40 0.05 -13.20
N LYS A 30 4.87 1.22 -13.61
CA LYS A 30 4.00 2.36 -13.92
C LYS A 30 3.11 2.08 -15.13
N GLN A 31 3.63 1.47 -16.20
CA GLN A 31 2.82 1.17 -17.38
C GLN A 31 1.84 0.00 -17.15
N LYS A 32 2.27 -1.06 -16.46
CA LYS A 32 1.47 -2.28 -16.28
C LYS A 32 0.53 -2.21 -15.08
N LEU A 33 0.97 -1.60 -13.98
CA LEU A 33 0.23 -1.53 -12.71
C LEU A 33 -0.22 -0.11 -12.37
N GLY A 34 0.33 0.94 -13.00
CA GLY A 34 0.04 2.32 -12.58
C GLY A 34 0.56 2.61 -11.18
N LEU A 35 1.65 1.94 -10.78
CA LEU A 35 2.24 2.04 -9.45
C LEU A 35 3.73 2.33 -9.56
N CYS A 36 4.22 3.18 -8.65
CA CYS A 36 5.64 3.34 -8.39
C CYS A 36 5.91 3.08 -6.90
N LEU A 37 7.11 2.61 -6.57
CA LEU A 37 7.56 2.41 -5.20
C LEU A 37 8.67 3.41 -4.84
N PRO A 38 8.37 4.62 -4.35
CA PRO A 38 9.38 5.57 -3.90
C PRO A 38 10.25 5.02 -2.76
N GLY A 39 9.68 4.19 -1.89
CA GLY A 39 10.45 3.51 -0.85
C GLY A 39 9.59 2.90 0.25
N PHE A 40 10.24 2.09 1.08
CA PHE A 40 9.61 1.50 2.25
C PHE A 40 10.65 1.14 3.32
N GLN A 41 10.13 0.90 4.52
CA GLN A 41 10.83 0.30 5.64
C GLN A 41 9.94 -0.78 6.22
N VAL A 42 10.50 -1.93 6.58
CA VAL A 42 9.77 -3.06 7.17
C VAL A 42 10.59 -3.72 8.28
N TYR A 43 9.92 -4.16 9.33
CA TYR A 43 10.48 -5.03 10.35
C TYR A 43 10.34 -6.49 9.90
N LEU A 44 11.43 -7.25 9.97
CA LEU A 44 11.50 -8.67 9.63
C LEU A 44 12.00 -9.45 10.84
N PRO A 45 11.54 -10.69 11.06
CA PRO A 45 12.11 -11.55 12.10
C PRO A 45 13.57 -11.90 11.78
N LYS A 46 14.45 -11.98 12.78
CA LYS A 46 15.80 -12.52 12.57
C LYS A 46 15.75 -14.04 12.35
N GLU A 47 16.56 -14.54 11.41
CA GLU A 47 16.61 -15.96 11.04
C GLU A 47 17.01 -16.86 12.23
N GLU A 48 17.95 -16.42 13.05
CA GLU A 48 18.47 -17.19 14.20
C GLU A 48 17.63 -17.01 15.48
N HIS A 49 16.95 -15.87 15.62
CA HIS A 49 16.19 -15.49 16.82
C HIS A 49 14.86 -14.83 16.43
N THR A 50 13.81 -15.63 16.29
CA THR A 50 12.49 -15.18 15.80
C THR A 50 11.76 -14.18 16.71
N GLN A 51 12.26 -13.95 17.94
CA GLN A 51 11.77 -12.90 18.84
C GLN A 51 12.46 -11.54 18.65
N GLU A 52 13.55 -11.49 17.89
CA GLU A 52 14.23 -10.25 17.54
C GLU A 52 13.89 -9.84 16.10
N THR A 53 13.91 -8.53 15.85
CA THR A 53 13.63 -7.97 14.52
C THR A 53 14.86 -7.30 13.92
N THR A 54 14.96 -7.36 12.60
CA THR A 54 15.82 -6.49 11.78
C THR A 54 14.98 -5.51 10.96
N ILE A 55 15.55 -4.38 10.59
CA ILE A 55 14.89 -3.38 9.75
C ILE A 55 15.48 -3.42 8.35
N LEU A 56 14.64 -3.69 7.35
CA LEU A 56 14.98 -3.52 5.95
C LEU A 56 14.43 -2.18 5.44
N ARG A 57 15.28 -1.39 4.78
CA ARG A 57 14.88 -0.12 4.16
C ARG A 57 15.36 -0.05 2.71
N HIS A 58 14.42 0.25 1.81
CA HIS A 58 14.71 0.47 0.40
C HIS A 58 14.16 1.81 -0.06
N GLY A 59 14.95 2.53 -0.85
CA GLY A 59 14.60 3.83 -1.42
C GLY A 59 14.26 3.75 -2.91
N LYS A 60 14.20 4.93 -3.54
CA LYS A 60 13.73 5.12 -4.91
C LYS A 60 14.44 4.25 -5.95
N ASP A 61 15.74 4.02 -5.81
CA ASP A 61 16.51 3.31 -6.82
C ASP A 61 16.20 1.81 -6.83
N TYR A 62 15.85 1.24 -5.66
CA TYR A 62 15.29 -0.11 -5.58
C TYR A 62 13.95 -0.18 -6.30
N GLY A 63 13.02 0.73 -6.01
CA GLY A 63 11.70 0.69 -6.65
C GLY A 63 11.75 0.85 -8.17
N LYS A 64 12.71 1.64 -8.69
CA LYS A 64 12.90 1.82 -10.14
C LYS A 64 13.40 0.58 -10.85
N SER A 65 14.10 -0.33 -10.16
CA SER A 65 14.63 -1.56 -10.75
C SER A 65 13.59 -2.70 -10.79
N LEU A 66 12.44 -2.53 -10.12
CA LEU A 66 11.40 -3.56 -10.06
C LEU A 66 10.66 -3.72 -11.39
N ASN A 67 10.44 -4.98 -11.77
CA ASN A 67 9.40 -5.38 -12.70
C ASN A 67 8.11 -5.74 -11.94
N VAL A 68 7.07 -6.17 -12.67
CA VAL A 68 5.75 -6.50 -12.08
C VAL A 68 5.85 -7.59 -11.00
N GLU A 69 6.63 -8.64 -11.25
CA GLU A 69 6.76 -9.74 -10.31
C GLU A 69 7.57 -9.34 -9.08
N GLY A 70 8.68 -8.62 -9.27
CA GLY A 70 9.47 -8.05 -8.18
C GLY A 70 8.66 -7.10 -7.31
N PHE A 71 7.74 -6.32 -7.89
CA PHE A 71 6.80 -5.50 -7.12
C PHE A 71 5.90 -6.36 -6.24
N LYS A 72 5.27 -7.41 -6.79
CA LYS A 72 4.41 -8.33 -6.03
C LYS A 72 5.17 -9.01 -4.89
N GLN A 73 6.39 -9.47 -5.15
CA GLN A 73 7.28 -10.07 -4.14
C GLN A 73 7.66 -9.06 -3.06
N THR A 74 7.94 -7.81 -3.44
CA THR A 74 8.22 -6.72 -2.50
C THR A 74 7.01 -6.43 -1.61
N MET A 75 5.79 -6.42 -2.15
CA MET A 75 4.57 -6.24 -1.37
C MET A 75 4.36 -7.40 -0.40
N ALA A 76 4.58 -8.65 -0.83
CA ALA A 76 4.50 -9.82 0.05
C ALA A 76 5.54 -9.77 1.18
N LEU A 77 6.77 -9.35 0.87
CA LEU A 77 7.83 -9.12 1.85
C LEU A 77 7.44 -8.02 2.84
N TYR A 78 6.91 -6.90 2.34
CA TYR A 78 6.49 -5.78 3.18
C TYR A 78 5.41 -6.16 4.18
N PHE A 79 4.46 -7.02 3.80
CA PHE A 79 3.41 -7.51 4.69
C PHE A 79 3.82 -8.72 5.54
N ASN A 80 5.10 -9.11 5.54
CA ASN A 80 5.59 -10.33 6.21
C ASN A 80 4.86 -11.62 5.78
N ALA A 81 4.27 -11.62 4.58
CA ALA A 81 3.53 -12.77 4.05
C ALA A 81 4.47 -13.91 3.61
N SER A 82 5.72 -13.58 3.25
CA SER A 82 6.73 -14.57 2.80
C SER A 82 7.46 -15.30 3.93
N THR A 83 7.35 -14.85 5.18
CA THR A 83 8.16 -15.32 6.33
C THR A 83 7.31 -15.95 7.44
N SER A 84 6.03 -16.23 7.18
CA SER A 84 5.04 -16.60 8.19
C SER A 84 5.07 -18.10 8.54
N ASP A 85 6.11 -18.55 9.23
CA ASP A 85 6.27 -19.98 9.60
C ASP A 85 5.34 -20.43 10.73
N SER A 86 4.80 -19.49 11.51
CA SER A 86 3.91 -19.80 12.64
C SER A 86 2.44 -19.54 12.30
N LYS A 87 1.54 -20.37 12.83
CA LYS A 87 0.07 -20.19 12.69
C LYS A 87 -0.42 -18.82 13.17
N SER A 88 0.15 -18.30 14.26
CA SER A 88 -0.19 -16.97 14.80
C SER A 88 0.14 -15.84 13.81
N ARG A 89 1.38 -15.82 13.29
CA ARG A 89 1.82 -14.83 12.30
C ARG A 89 1.00 -14.85 11.01
N ARG A 90 0.58 -16.03 10.56
CA ARG A 90 -0.34 -16.14 9.40
C ARG A 90 -1.67 -15.44 9.67
N ALA A 91 -2.30 -15.70 10.83
CA ALA A 91 -3.55 -15.04 11.19
C ALA A 91 -3.39 -13.51 11.33
N GLY A 92 -2.30 -13.04 11.93
CA GLY A 92 -1.97 -11.60 12.00
C GLY A 92 -1.78 -10.97 10.61
N CYS A 93 -1.08 -11.65 9.70
CA CYS A 93 -0.89 -11.20 8.32
C CYS A 93 -2.22 -11.15 7.55
N GLU A 94 -3.10 -12.15 7.71
CA GLU A 94 -4.43 -12.13 7.12
C GLU A 94 -5.27 -10.96 7.61
N LEU A 95 -5.27 -10.67 8.92
CA LEU A 95 -5.96 -9.51 9.50
C LEU A 95 -5.42 -8.20 8.93
N LEU A 96 -4.09 -8.06 8.85
CA LEU A 96 -3.43 -6.91 8.24
C LEU A 96 -3.88 -6.71 6.79
N LEU A 97 -3.81 -7.75 5.96
CA LEU A 97 -4.17 -7.67 4.55
C LEU A 97 -5.65 -7.34 4.34
N LYS A 98 -6.55 -7.94 5.13
CA LYS A 98 -7.99 -7.64 5.10
C LYS A 98 -8.27 -6.18 5.45
N GLU A 99 -7.61 -5.65 6.47
CA GLU A 99 -7.80 -4.26 6.88
C GLU A 99 -7.21 -3.26 5.88
N VAL A 100 -6.03 -3.56 5.30
CA VAL A 100 -5.47 -2.77 4.19
C VAL A 100 -6.45 -2.76 3.01
N LEU A 101 -7.00 -3.91 2.63
CA LEU A 101 -7.99 -4.00 1.54
C LEU A 101 -9.24 -3.18 1.85
N ARG A 102 -9.77 -3.25 3.07
CA ARG A 102 -10.93 -2.46 3.50
C ARG A 102 -10.66 -0.96 3.31
N GLN A 103 -9.53 -0.45 3.81
CA GLN A 103 -9.18 0.97 3.67
C GLN A 103 -8.92 1.37 2.21
N LEU A 104 -8.28 0.52 1.40
CA LEU A 104 -8.08 0.77 -0.03
C LEU A 104 -9.41 0.84 -0.80
N GLN A 105 -10.36 -0.04 -0.47
CA GLN A 105 -11.70 -0.04 -1.06
C GLN A 105 -12.50 1.20 -0.69
N GLU A 106 -12.36 1.72 0.53
CA GLU A 106 -12.98 2.99 0.93
C GLU A 106 -12.44 4.18 0.13
N ILE A 107 -11.11 4.23 -0.05
CA ILE A 107 -10.46 5.24 -0.88
C ILE A 107 -10.94 5.10 -2.33
N LEU A 108 -11.01 3.88 -2.87
CA LEU A 108 -11.49 3.64 -4.23
C LEU A 108 -12.95 4.09 -4.39
N ALA A 109 -13.81 3.77 -3.43
CA ALA A 109 -15.20 4.17 -3.44
C ALA A 109 -15.36 5.71 -3.40
N TRP A 110 -14.47 6.41 -2.70
CA TRP A 110 -14.42 7.88 -2.76
C TRP A 110 -14.03 8.37 -4.15
N PHE A 111 -12.97 7.84 -4.75
CA PHE A 111 -12.54 8.18 -6.11
C PHE A 111 -13.60 7.88 -7.18
N GLN A 112 -14.36 6.80 -7.02
CA GLN A 112 -15.47 6.43 -7.92
C GLN A 112 -16.64 7.42 -7.85
N ARG A 113 -16.82 8.14 -6.75
CA ARG A 113 -17.92 9.11 -6.56
C ARG A 113 -17.51 10.56 -6.81
N GLN A 114 -16.35 10.97 -6.32
CA GLN A 114 -15.88 12.34 -6.43
C GLN A 114 -15.62 12.71 -7.90
N ARG A 115 -15.93 13.95 -8.27
CA ARG A 115 -15.69 14.52 -9.61
C ARG A 115 -15.05 15.91 -9.54
N LEU A 116 -14.37 16.20 -8.42
CA LEU A 116 -13.86 17.54 -8.14
C LEU A 116 -12.35 17.62 -8.35
N LEU A 117 -11.62 16.53 -8.14
CA LEU A 117 -10.17 16.56 -8.02
C LEU A 117 -9.51 15.45 -8.84
N HIS A 118 -8.42 15.80 -9.53
CA HIS A 118 -7.46 14.87 -10.11
C HIS A 118 -6.13 14.99 -9.38
N PHE A 119 -5.55 13.86 -9.01
CA PHE A 119 -4.36 13.74 -8.19
C PHE A 119 -3.20 13.22 -9.02
N TYR A 120 -2.15 14.02 -9.18
CA TYR A 120 -0.94 13.63 -9.88
C TYR A 120 0.21 13.46 -8.90
N ALA A 121 1.06 12.46 -9.15
CA ALA A 121 2.28 12.21 -8.38
C ALA A 121 2.08 12.01 -6.86
N SER A 122 0.84 11.79 -6.41
CA SER A 122 0.50 11.54 -5.01
C SER A 122 0.60 10.05 -4.67
N SER A 123 0.63 9.76 -3.39
CA SER A 123 0.91 8.42 -2.87
C SER A 123 -0.12 7.96 -1.86
N LEU A 124 -0.18 6.64 -1.67
CA LEU A 124 -0.70 6.03 -0.46
C LEU A 124 0.46 5.65 0.45
N LEU A 125 0.37 6.11 1.70
CA LEU A 125 1.22 5.66 2.79
C LEU A 125 0.51 4.53 3.53
N ILE A 126 1.09 3.34 3.48
CA ILE A 126 0.63 2.15 4.20
C ILE A 126 1.55 1.95 5.40
N CYS A 127 1.00 1.83 6.60
CA CYS A 127 1.74 1.60 7.84
C CYS A 127 1.00 0.57 8.70
N TYR A 128 1.76 -0.26 9.42
CA TYR A 128 1.19 -1.17 10.41
C TYR A 128 2.17 -1.41 11.57
N ASP A 129 1.65 -1.79 12.72
CA ASP A 129 2.46 -2.25 13.86
C ASP A 129 2.85 -3.72 13.70
N TYR A 130 4.15 -4.00 13.55
CA TYR A 130 4.68 -5.34 13.39
C TYR A 130 4.41 -6.24 14.60
N SER A 131 4.41 -5.68 15.82
CA SER A 131 4.23 -6.46 17.05
C SER A 131 2.87 -7.18 17.10
N ARG A 132 1.85 -6.58 16.49
CA ARG A 132 0.49 -7.12 16.38
C ARG A 132 0.38 -8.32 15.43
N LEU A 133 1.41 -8.62 14.63
CA LEU A 133 1.42 -9.81 13.78
C LEU A 133 1.63 -11.10 14.57
N ALA A 134 2.42 -11.08 15.64
CA ALA A 134 2.75 -12.28 16.41
C ALA A 134 1.69 -12.63 17.47
N ASP A 135 0.99 -11.61 17.96
CA ASP A 135 -0.10 -11.74 18.95
C ASP A 135 -1.41 -11.18 18.35
N PRO A 136 -1.97 -11.85 17.33
CA PRO A 136 -3.26 -11.47 16.79
C PRO A 136 -4.29 -11.59 17.92
N PRO A 137 -5.20 -10.62 18.05
CA PRO A 137 -6.15 -10.58 19.15
C PRO A 137 -6.90 -11.91 19.23
N LYS A 138 -6.73 -12.62 20.36
CA LYS A 138 -7.59 -13.76 20.68
C LYS A 138 -8.94 -13.16 20.98
N SER A 139 -9.96 -13.48 20.19
CA SER A 139 -11.34 -13.12 20.47
C SER A 139 -11.77 -13.70 21.82
N GLN A 140 -11.40 -13.06 22.92
CA GLN A 140 -11.91 -13.35 24.24
C GLN A 140 -13.04 -12.36 24.45
N SER A 141 -14.26 -12.83 24.23
CA SER A 141 -15.44 -12.13 24.73
C SER A 141 -15.29 -12.04 26.25
N LEU A 142 -14.97 -10.84 26.75
CA LEU A 142 -15.05 -10.57 28.17
C LEU A 142 -16.51 -10.81 28.61
N ILE A 143 -16.70 -11.44 29.77
CA ILE A 143 -18.00 -11.89 30.32
C ILE A 143 -19.02 -10.72 30.44
N ASN A 144 -18.54 -9.48 30.34
CA ASN A 144 -19.24 -8.23 30.54
C ASN A 144 -19.74 -7.58 29.23
N GLY A 145 -19.53 -8.20 28.06
CA GLY A 145 -20.00 -7.67 26.77
C GLY A 145 -19.30 -6.40 26.27
N TYR A 146 -18.27 -5.94 26.99
CA TYR A 146 -17.39 -4.86 26.55
C TYR A 146 -16.26 -5.45 25.69
N HIS A 147 -16.28 -5.14 24.39
CA HIS A 147 -15.13 -5.35 23.51
C HIS A 147 -14.13 -4.22 23.78
N GLN A 148 -12.91 -4.54 24.19
CA GLN A 148 -11.83 -3.54 24.14
C GLN A 148 -11.52 -3.27 22.66
N ASN A 149 -11.56 -2.01 22.24
CA ASN A 149 -11.21 -1.56 20.88
C ASN A 149 -9.73 -1.83 20.49
N GLU A 150 -8.93 -2.43 21.38
CA GLU A 150 -7.55 -2.85 21.10
C GLU A 150 -7.45 -3.96 20.04
N ASP A 151 -8.53 -4.71 19.82
CA ASP A 151 -8.59 -5.80 18.85
C ASP A 151 -8.94 -5.33 17.42
N ASP A 152 -9.33 -4.06 17.24
CA ASP A 152 -9.68 -3.52 15.93
C ASP A 152 -8.41 -3.35 15.06
N PRO A 153 -8.28 -4.05 13.92
CA PRO A 153 -7.18 -3.85 12.98
C PRO A 153 -7.00 -2.39 12.55
N ALA A 154 -8.07 -1.60 12.48
CA ALA A 154 -8.01 -0.19 12.16
C ALA A 154 -7.31 0.66 13.22
N SER A 155 -7.01 0.12 14.41
CA SER A 155 -6.22 0.79 15.45
C SER A 155 -4.72 0.74 15.16
N TRP A 156 -4.22 -0.31 14.52
CA TRP A 156 -2.79 -0.54 14.26
C TRP A 156 -2.41 -0.65 12.77
N VAL A 157 -3.37 -0.57 11.86
CA VAL A 157 -3.17 -0.47 10.40
C VAL A 157 -3.66 0.88 9.87
N ARG A 158 -2.88 1.53 9.00
CA ARG A 158 -3.25 2.79 8.34
C ARG A 158 -2.90 2.76 6.87
N VAL A 159 -3.85 3.20 6.05
CA VAL A 159 -3.67 3.55 4.63
C VAL A 159 -4.17 4.98 4.45
N LYS A 160 -3.28 5.90 4.07
CA LYS A 160 -3.61 7.33 3.93
C LYS A 160 -3.06 7.90 2.64
N MET A 161 -3.82 8.78 2.01
CA MET A 161 -3.34 9.58 0.88
C MET A 161 -2.41 10.68 1.39
N ILE A 162 -1.29 10.88 0.68
CA ILE A 162 -0.28 11.91 0.96
C ILE A 162 0.14 12.60 -0.34
N ASP A 163 0.96 13.65 -0.23
CA ASP A 163 1.57 14.40 -1.33
C ASP A 163 0.57 15.07 -2.27
N PHE A 164 -0.10 16.12 -1.78
CA PHE A 164 -1.12 16.87 -2.52
C PHE A 164 -0.60 18.09 -3.29
N ALA A 165 0.71 18.20 -3.50
CA ALA A 165 1.32 19.35 -4.19
C ALA A 165 0.87 19.50 -5.66
N HIS A 166 0.34 18.43 -6.25
CA HIS A 166 -0.08 18.39 -7.65
C HIS A 166 -1.52 17.86 -7.78
N VAL A 167 -2.43 18.47 -7.03
CA VAL A 167 -3.88 18.21 -7.11
C VAL A 167 -4.55 19.35 -7.88
N TYR A 168 -5.35 18.99 -8.87
CA TYR A 168 -6.00 19.93 -9.77
C TYR A 168 -7.51 19.70 -9.79
N PRO A 169 -8.33 20.71 -10.15
CA PRO A 169 -9.72 20.50 -10.46
C PRO A 169 -9.89 19.45 -11.56
N ALA A 170 -10.87 18.56 -11.41
CA ALA A 170 -11.16 17.56 -12.42
C ALA A 170 -11.62 18.22 -13.73
N GLU A 171 -10.94 17.90 -14.83
CA GLU A 171 -11.33 18.37 -16.16
C GLU A 171 -12.74 17.87 -16.50
N HIS A 172 -13.66 18.81 -16.77
CA HIS A 172 -15.06 18.53 -17.13
C HIS A 172 -15.83 17.65 -16.14
N GLY A 173 -15.40 17.59 -14.87
CA GLY A 173 -16.02 16.72 -13.88
C GLY A 173 -15.88 15.24 -14.21
N LEU A 174 -14.81 14.84 -14.89
CA LEU A 174 -14.47 13.44 -15.17
C LEU A 174 -13.83 12.76 -13.95
N PRO A 175 -13.98 11.44 -13.79
CA PRO A 175 -13.30 10.72 -12.72
C PRO A 175 -11.78 10.68 -12.94
N ASP A 176 -11.01 10.55 -11.85
CA ASP A 176 -9.56 10.37 -11.92
C ASP A 176 -9.21 8.92 -12.29
N GLU A 177 -9.34 8.58 -13.56
CA GLU A 177 -9.05 7.23 -14.08
C GLU A 177 -7.58 6.84 -13.87
N ASN A 178 -6.67 7.81 -13.86
CA ASN A 178 -5.25 7.57 -13.65
C ASN A 178 -4.99 7.05 -12.23
N TYR A 179 -5.51 7.73 -11.21
CA TYR A 179 -5.37 7.29 -9.82
C TYR A 179 -6.12 5.98 -9.57
N MET A 180 -7.37 5.88 -10.06
CA MET A 180 -8.19 4.67 -9.90
C MET A 180 -7.54 3.43 -10.50
N PHE A 181 -6.89 3.55 -11.66
CA PHE A 181 -6.18 2.41 -12.26
C PHE A 181 -5.06 1.88 -11.36
N GLY A 182 -4.24 2.76 -10.80
CA GLY A 182 -3.17 2.38 -9.87
C GLY A 182 -3.73 1.75 -8.60
N LEU A 183 -4.77 2.37 -8.03
CA LEU A 183 -5.43 1.88 -6.82
C LEU A 183 -6.06 0.49 -7.02
N GLN A 184 -6.75 0.25 -8.14
CA GLN A 184 -7.29 -1.06 -8.49
C GLN A 184 -6.19 -2.11 -8.63
N SER A 185 -5.09 -1.78 -9.32
CA SER A 185 -3.94 -2.67 -9.44
C SER A 185 -3.30 -2.99 -8.07
N LEU A 186 -3.24 -2.02 -7.16
CA LEU A 186 -2.75 -2.25 -5.81
C LEU A 186 -3.68 -3.18 -5.03
N ILE A 187 -4.99 -2.99 -5.13
CA ILE A 187 -6.00 -3.87 -4.52
C ILE A 187 -5.83 -5.30 -5.02
N GLU A 188 -5.70 -5.50 -6.34
CA GLU A 188 -5.48 -6.82 -6.95
C GLU A 188 -4.19 -7.48 -6.43
N VAL A 189 -3.10 -6.72 -6.30
CA VAL A 189 -1.85 -7.23 -5.75
C VAL A 189 -2.03 -7.67 -4.30
N VAL A 190 -2.66 -6.86 -3.45
CA VAL A 190 -2.90 -7.21 -2.04
C VAL A 190 -3.85 -8.41 -1.93
N GLN A 191 -4.91 -8.48 -2.74
CA GLN A 191 -5.80 -9.63 -2.83
C GLN A 191 -5.04 -10.91 -3.23
N SER A 192 -4.11 -10.82 -4.19
CA SER A 192 -3.32 -11.97 -4.62
C SER A 192 -2.41 -12.51 -3.51
N ILE A 193 -1.98 -11.66 -2.57
CA ILE A 193 -1.19 -12.08 -1.41
C ILE A 193 -2.08 -12.79 -0.38
N LEU A 194 -3.30 -12.30 -0.18
CA LEU A 194 -4.25 -12.88 0.79
C LEU A 194 -4.76 -14.28 0.39
N HIS A 195 -4.87 -14.57 -0.91
CA HIS A 195 -5.41 -15.83 -1.43
C HIS A 195 -4.33 -16.83 -1.92
N ARG A 196 -3.08 -16.63 -1.50
CA ARG A 196 -1.98 -17.59 -1.73
C ARG A 196 -2.13 -18.81 -0.83
#